data_AF-A0AA35TS45-F1
#
_entry.id   AF-A0AA35TS45-F1
#
_cell.length_a   1.000
_cell.length_b   1.000
_cell.length_c   1.000
_cell.angle_alpha   90.00
_cell.angle_beta   90.00
_cell.angle_gamma   90.00
#
_symmetry.space_group_name_H-M   'P 1'
#
loop_
_entity.id
_entity.type
_entity.pdbx_description
1 polymer ?
#
loop_
_entity_poly.entity_id
_entity_poly.type
_entity_poly.pdbx_seq_one_letter_code
_entity_poly.pdbx_strand_id
1 'polypeptide(L)'
;MYYHLTDVKGSVIFPSHTRSVREAGGVCIADEAESGLGRLGEEFWGFQTHGVVPDIVTLGESMGNGHPVGAVVTTNEIADKFAKGSSYFNTYGGNPVSMAIAKSVLEVLEEEKLQENARAVGAFLTQTLRQLQERHCVIGDVRGLGLCVGLEIVSDAGSRDPAPDKARDIVAKLLKEHRIVAKVDDACGNVIKVKPPMCFSKENAQELVSALDEILVG
;
A
#
# COMPACT_ATOMS: atom_id res chain seq x y z
N MET A 1 -4.91 -2.07 -16.32
CA MET A 1 -4.84 -1.14 -15.17
C MET A 1 -4.85 -1.89 -13.82
N TYR A 2 -5.57 -3.02 -13.68
CA TYR A 2 -5.69 -3.79 -12.42
C TYR A 2 -4.44 -4.58 -11.95
N TYR A 3 -3.46 -4.83 -12.83
CA TYR A 3 -2.27 -5.63 -12.51
C TYR A 3 -1.21 -4.89 -11.68
N HIS A 4 -1.32 -3.58 -11.49
CA HIS A 4 -0.27 -2.81 -10.81
C HIS A 4 -0.25 -2.99 -9.29
N LEU A 5 -1.30 -3.56 -8.69
CA LEU A 5 -1.48 -3.62 -7.23
C LEU A 5 -1.40 -5.03 -6.61
N THR A 6 -1.51 -6.09 -7.42
CA THR A 6 -1.60 -7.48 -6.92
C THR A 6 -0.41 -7.87 -6.05
N ASP A 7 0.79 -7.41 -6.40
CA ASP A 7 2.03 -7.87 -5.78
C ASP A 7 2.58 -6.86 -4.77
N VAL A 8 2.00 -5.65 -4.71
CA VAL A 8 2.32 -4.61 -3.71
C VAL A 8 1.30 -4.56 -2.57
N LYS A 9 0.41 -5.56 -2.46
CA LYS A 9 -0.67 -5.63 -1.46
C LYS A 9 -1.57 -4.38 -1.43
N GLY A 10 -1.85 -3.83 -2.61
CA GLY A 10 -3.06 -3.01 -2.74
C GLY A 10 -4.27 -3.93 -2.78
N SER A 11 -5.37 -3.53 -2.19
CA SER A 11 -6.63 -4.27 -2.26
C SER A 11 -7.11 -4.29 -3.71
N VAL A 12 -6.91 -5.42 -4.38
CA VAL A 12 -7.40 -5.57 -5.76
C VAL A 12 -8.83 -6.05 -5.71
N ILE A 13 -9.75 -5.19 -6.15
CA ILE A 13 -11.17 -5.50 -6.17
C ILE A 13 -11.67 -5.44 -7.60
N PHE A 14 -12.16 -6.55 -8.13
CA PHE A 14 -12.68 -6.59 -9.49
C PHE A 14 -14.20 -6.38 -9.49
N PRO A 15 -14.74 -5.38 -10.23
CA PRO A 15 -16.17 -5.13 -10.29
C PRO A 15 -17.01 -6.36 -10.68
N SER A 16 -16.54 -7.16 -11.64
CA SER A 16 -17.21 -8.38 -12.08
C SER A 16 -17.38 -9.41 -10.95
N HIS A 17 -16.31 -9.64 -10.19
CA HIS A 17 -16.34 -10.56 -9.06
C HIS A 17 -17.28 -10.08 -7.95
N THR A 18 -17.26 -8.77 -7.65
CA THR A 18 -18.18 -8.21 -6.63
C THR A 18 -19.65 -8.37 -7.02
N ARG A 19 -19.97 -8.28 -8.31
CA ARG A 19 -21.32 -8.53 -8.81
C ARG A 19 -21.71 -10.01 -8.63
N SER A 20 -20.88 -10.94 -9.08
CA SER A 20 -21.15 -12.38 -8.94
C SER A 20 -21.32 -12.81 -7.47
N VAL A 21 -20.50 -12.26 -6.56
CA VAL A 21 -20.62 -12.51 -5.13
C VAL A 21 -21.99 -12.05 -4.60
N ARG A 22 -22.41 -10.84 -4.96
CA ARG A 22 -23.73 -10.30 -4.55
C ARG A 22 -24.90 -11.08 -5.14
N GLU A 23 -24.81 -11.49 -6.41
CA GLU A 23 -25.82 -12.33 -7.06
C GLU A 23 -25.96 -13.70 -6.37
N ALA A 24 -24.88 -14.23 -5.80
CA ALA A 24 -24.89 -15.45 -5.00
C ALA A 24 -25.31 -15.23 -3.53
N GLY A 25 -25.68 -14.01 -3.14
CA GLY A 25 -26.08 -13.65 -1.77
C GLY A 25 -24.93 -13.38 -0.80
N GLY A 26 -23.70 -13.23 -1.30
CA GLY A 26 -22.53 -12.85 -0.51
C GLY A 26 -22.38 -11.33 -0.34
N VAL A 27 -21.44 -10.93 0.52
CA VAL A 27 -21.05 -9.52 0.75
C VAL A 27 -19.62 -9.28 0.29
N CYS A 28 -19.35 -8.06 -0.17
CA CYS A 28 -18.03 -7.63 -0.61
C CYS A 28 -17.34 -6.82 0.49
N ILE A 29 -16.14 -7.26 0.89
CA ILE A 29 -15.31 -6.60 1.90
C ILE A 29 -14.09 -6.01 1.20
N ALA A 30 -13.86 -4.70 1.38
CA ALA A 30 -12.61 -4.06 1.02
C ALA A 30 -11.73 -3.94 2.28
N ASP A 31 -10.58 -4.60 2.27
CA ASP A 31 -9.59 -4.40 3.32
C ASP A 31 -8.68 -3.22 2.99
N GLU A 32 -8.86 -2.09 3.68
CA GLU A 32 -8.18 -0.83 3.41
C GLU A 32 -7.04 -0.56 4.40
N ALA A 33 -6.61 -1.56 5.17
CA ALA A 33 -5.53 -1.41 6.15
C ALA A 33 -4.22 -0.87 5.53
N GLU A 34 -3.85 -1.38 4.35
CA GLU A 34 -2.62 -0.96 3.64
C GLU A 34 -2.83 0.10 2.57
N SER A 35 -4.04 0.23 2.03
CA SER A 35 -4.36 0.96 0.77
C SER A 35 -5.24 2.18 0.97
N GLY A 36 -5.88 2.32 2.14
CA GLY A 36 -6.77 3.43 2.46
C GLY A 36 -6.02 4.70 2.88
N LEU A 37 -6.80 5.67 3.35
CA LEU A 37 -6.32 6.95 3.89
C LEU A 37 -5.40 7.72 2.91
N GLY A 38 -5.75 7.72 1.62
CA GLY A 38 -5.06 8.47 0.57
C GLY A 38 -3.72 7.88 0.11
N ARG A 39 -3.34 6.68 0.59
CA ARG A 39 -2.05 6.04 0.30
C ARG A 39 -1.73 5.95 -1.20
N LEU A 40 -2.74 5.64 -2.02
CA LEU A 40 -2.59 5.46 -3.47
C LEU A 40 -2.60 6.78 -4.26
N GLY A 41 -2.79 7.91 -3.58
CA GLY A 41 -2.69 9.25 -4.15
C GLY A 41 -3.98 9.77 -4.78
N GLU A 42 -4.42 9.17 -5.89
CA GLU A 42 -5.59 9.70 -6.63
C GLU A 42 -6.90 9.59 -5.83
N GLU A 43 -7.04 8.53 -5.05
CA GLU A 43 -8.26 8.24 -4.30
C GLU A 43 -7.95 8.08 -2.81
N PHE A 44 -8.95 8.41 -1.97
CA PHE A 44 -8.82 8.27 -0.52
C PHE A 44 -8.88 6.80 -0.08
N TRP A 45 -9.70 5.99 -0.75
CA TRP A 45 -9.80 4.54 -0.55
C TRP A 45 -9.31 3.74 -1.76
N GLY A 46 -8.60 2.64 -1.52
CA GLY A 46 -8.10 1.76 -2.55
C GLY A 46 -9.18 1.17 -3.46
N PHE A 47 -10.34 0.81 -2.91
CA PHE A 47 -11.47 0.30 -3.70
C PHE A 47 -11.97 1.29 -4.76
N GLN A 48 -11.78 2.60 -4.57
CA GLN A 48 -12.22 3.62 -5.52
C GLN A 48 -11.41 3.55 -6.82
N THR A 49 -10.11 3.21 -6.73
CA THR A 49 -9.25 3.00 -7.90
C THR A 49 -9.74 1.87 -8.81
N HIS A 50 -10.66 1.04 -8.30
CA HIS A 50 -11.27 -0.06 -9.02
C HIS A 50 -12.71 0.21 -9.49
N GLY A 51 -13.29 1.37 -9.13
CA GLY A 51 -14.67 1.71 -9.43
C GLY A 51 -15.70 0.84 -8.69
N VAL A 52 -15.36 0.35 -7.51
CA VAL A 52 -16.21 -0.53 -6.69
C VAL A 52 -16.70 0.22 -5.46
N VAL A 53 -17.92 -0.07 -5.00
CA VAL A 53 -18.41 0.33 -3.68
C VAL A 53 -18.66 -0.97 -2.88
N PRO A 54 -17.83 -1.28 -1.86
CA PRO A 54 -17.97 -2.51 -1.06
C PRO A 54 -19.13 -2.39 -0.06
N ASP A 55 -19.53 -3.52 0.52
CA ASP A 55 -20.55 -3.58 1.57
C ASP A 55 -19.95 -3.34 2.96
N ILE A 56 -18.68 -3.72 3.13
CA ILE A 56 -17.89 -3.55 4.35
C ILE A 56 -16.50 -3.04 3.97
N VAL A 57 -15.96 -2.10 4.75
CA VAL A 57 -14.58 -1.63 4.68
C VAL A 57 -13.89 -1.88 6.02
N THR A 58 -12.70 -2.48 6.01
CA THR A 58 -11.89 -2.65 7.22
C THR A 58 -10.70 -1.70 7.24
N LEU A 59 -10.41 -1.14 8.41
CA LEU A 59 -9.34 -0.16 8.65
C LEU A 59 -8.46 -0.62 9.82
N GLY A 60 -7.18 -0.25 9.77
CA GLY A 60 -6.19 -0.57 10.78
C GLY A 60 -4.90 0.19 10.53
N GLU A 61 -3.75 -0.45 10.79
CA GLU A 61 -2.38 0.05 10.54
C GLU A 61 -2.21 1.57 10.73
N SER A 62 -2.28 2.32 9.63
CA SER A 62 -2.01 3.75 9.56
C SER A 62 -3.05 4.62 10.28
N MET A 63 -4.25 4.09 10.55
CA MET A 63 -5.35 4.81 11.23
C MET A 63 -4.95 5.35 12.61
N GLY A 64 -4.01 4.70 13.30
CA GLY A 64 -3.54 5.13 14.62
C GLY A 64 -2.13 5.68 14.66
N ASN A 65 -1.45 5.80 13.52
CA ASN A 65 -0.03 6.16 13.44
C ASN A 65 0.84 5.37 14.46
N GLY A 66 0.58 4.07 14.61
CA GLY A 66 1.24 3.18 15.56
C GLY A 66 0.43 2.86 16.83
N HIS A 67 -0.59 3.65 17.17
CA HIS A 67 -1.53 3.32 18.25
C HIS A 67 -2.53 2.24 17.82
N PRO A 68 -2.85 1.23 18.66
CA PRO A 68 -3.81 0.19 18.31
C PRO A 68 -5.22 0.74 18.10
N VAL A 69 -5.61 0.88 16.83
CA VAL A 69 -6.97 1.26 16.43
C VAL A 69 -7.29 0.61 15.09
N GLY A 70 -8.53 0.16 14.95
CA GLY A 70 -9.08 -0.34 13.71
C GLY A 70 -10.57 -0.09 13.67
N ALA A 71 -11.16 -0.19 12.50
CA ALA A 71 -12.59 0.04 12.31
C ALA A 71 -13.17 -0.89 11.25
N VAL A 72 -14.46 -1.16 11.40
CA VAL A 72 -15.28 -1.82 10.38
C VAL A 72 -16.36 -0.81 10.01
N VAL A 73 -16.32 -0.31 8.77
CA VAL A 73 -17.33 0.59 8.23
C VAL A 73 -18.27 -0.24 7.37
N THR A 74 -19.57 -0.12 7.57
CA THR A 74 -20.57 -0.88 6.81
C THR A 74 -21.88 -0.12 6.72
N THR A 75 -22.84 -0.68 5.97
CA THR A 75 -24.18 -0.12 5.82
C THR A 75 -25.00 -0.29 7.08
N ASN A 76 -26.00 0.57 7.27
CA ASN A 76 -26.96 0.45 8.38
C ASN A 76 -27.67 -0.92 8.35
N GLU A 77 -27.99 -1.44 7.17
CA GLU A 77 -28.66 -2.74 7.04
C GLU A 77 -27.82 -3.88 7.64
N ILE A 78 -26.52 -3.92 7.34
CA ILE A 78 -25.61 -4.95 7.86
C ILE A 78 -25.39 -4.75 9.35
N ALA A 79 -25.15 -3.51 9.79
CA ALA A 79 -24.98 -3.18 11.20
C ALA A 79 -26.20 -3.58 12.05
N ASP A 80 -27.42 -3.28 11.57
CA ASP A 80 -28.67 -3.60 12.25
C ASP A 80 -28.91 -5.12 12.34
N LYS A 81 -28.60 -5.86 11.27
CA LYS A 81 -28.68 -7.33 11.25
C LYS A 81 -27.70 -7.94 12.25
N PHE A 82 -26.47 -7.42 12.29
CA PHE A 82 -25.45 -7.87 13.23
C PHE A 82 -25.84 -7.59 14.69
N ALA A 83 -26.31 -6.37 14.99
CA ALA A 83 -26.71 -5.96 16.33
C ALA A 83 -27.91 -6.76 16.87
N LYS A 84 -28.85 -7.17 16.00
CA LYS A 84 -29.98 -8.04 16.39
C LYS A 84 -29.54 -9.48 16.66
N GLY A 85 -28.51 -9.97 15.95
CA GLY A 85 -28.04 -11.34 16.04
C GLY A 85 -26.97 -11.60 17.09
N SER A 86 -26.34 -10.54 17.63
CA SER A 86 -25.18 -10.65 18.52
C SER A 86 -25.11 -9.53 19.54
N SER A 87 -24.82 -9.87 20.79
CA SER A 87 -24.42 -8.91 21.83
C SER A 87 -22.92 -8.60 21.72
N TYR A 88 -22.54 -7.94 20.62
CA TYR A 88 -21.13 -7.57 20.39
C TYR A 88 -20.69 -6.45 21.32
N PHE A 89 -19.53 -6.63 21.93
CA PHE A 89 -18.87 -5.63 22.76
C PHE A 89 -17.35 -5.74 22.62
N ASN A 90 -16.66 -4.59 22.65
CA ASN A 90 -15.21 -4.53 22.67
C ASN A 90 -14.76 -3.59 23.79
N THR A 91 -14.08 -4.13 24.80
CA THR A 91 -13.63 -3.41 26.00
C THR A 91 -12.83 -2.15 25.68
N TYR A 92 -12.01 -2.18 24.63
CA TYR A 92 -11.19 -1.05 24.21
C TYR A 92 -11.75 -0.33 22.97
N GLY A 93 -12.83 -0.85 22.38
CA GLY A 93 -13.44 -0.27 21.19
C GLY A 93 -13.97 1.13 21.47
N GLY A 94 -13.53 2.11 20.66
CA GLY A 94 -14.04 3.49 20.74
C GLY A 94 -13.64 4.26 22.00
N ASN A 95 -12.60 3.83 22.74
CA ASN A 95 -12.14 4.59 23.90
C ASN A 95 -11.68 6.00 23.49
N PRO A 96 -11.87 7.03 24.35
CA PRO A 96 -11.59 8.43 23.97
C PRO A 96 -10.16 8.71 23.51
N VAL A 97 -9.17 8.03 24.09
CA VAL A 97 -7.75 8.19 23.71
C VAL A 97 -7.52 7.73 22.28
N SER A 98 -8.04 6.56 21.92
CA SER A 98 -7.88 6.00 20.58
C SER A 98 -8.64 6.82 19.53
N MET A 99 -9.81 7.36 19.89
CA MET A 99 -10.59 8.23 19.00
C MET A 99 -9.93 9.59 18.81
N ALA A 100 -9.33 10.17 19.84
CA ALA A 100 -8.55 11.40 19.72
C ALA A 100 -7.35 11.22 18.79
N ILE A 101 -6.59 10.13 18.94
CA ILE A 101 -5.45 9.82 18.08
C ILE A 101 -5.90 9.62 16.62
N ALA A 102 -6.90 8.78 16.38
CA ALA A 102 -7.39 8.53 15.02
C ALA A 102 -7.92 9.81 14.35
N LYS A 103 -8.60 10.67 15.11
CA LYS A 103 -9.04 11.99 14.63
C LYS A 103 -7.84 12.87 14.24
N SER A 104 -6.82 12.96 15.08
CA SER A 104 -5.63 13.75 14.78
C SER A 104 -4.85 13.24 13.57
N VAL A 105 -4.83 11.91 13.33
CA VAL A 105 -4.25 11.36 12.09
C VAL A 105 -5.01 11.86 10.86
N LEU A 106 -6.35 11.86 10.89
CA LEU A 106 -7.16 12.39 9.78
C LEU A 106 -6.97 13.90 9.58
N GLU A 107 -6.91 14.66 10.68
CA GLU A 107 -6.63 16.11 10.63
C GLU A 107 -5.28 16.39 9.96
N VAL A 108 -4.21 15.67 10.34
CA VAL A 108 -2.88 15.83 9.73
C VAL A 108 -2.89 15.43 8.25
N LEU A 109 -3.57 14.34 7.87
CA LEU A 109 -3.69 13.93 6.47
C LEU A 109 -4.29 15.05 5.60
N GLU A 110 -5.33 15.72 6.11
CA GLU A 110 -6.02 16.83 5.43
C GLU A 110 -5.19 18.13 5.45
N GLU A 111 -4.73 18.57 6.62
CA GLU A 111 -4.01 19.83 6.81
C GLU A 111 -2.67 19.87 6.05
N GLU A 112 -1.91 18.78 6.09
CA GLU A 112 -0.62 18.66 5.40
C GLU A 112 -0.74 18.17 3.95
N LYS A 113 -1.97 17.93 3.45
CA LYS A 113 -2.24 17.49 2.07
C LYS A 113 -1.47 16.22 1.70
N LEU A 114 -1.50 15.25 2.60
CA LEU A 114 -0.66 14.06 2.50
C LEU A 114 -1.11 13.10 1.38
N GLN A 115 -2.39 13.11 1.01
CA GLN A 115 -2.86 12.39 -0.17
C GLN A 115 -2.26 12.99 -1.45
N GLU A 116 -2.25 14.32 -1.57
CA GLU A 116 -1.63 15.02 -2.69
C GLU A 116 -0.12 14.81 -2.71
N ASN A 117 0.53 14.78 -1.54
CA ASN A 117 1.93 14.39 -1.42
C ASN A 117 2.14 12.97 -1.95
N ALA A 118 1.30 12.00 -1.54
CA ALA A 118 1.42 10.63 -2.00
C ALA A 118 1.26 10.51 -3.52
N ARG A 119 0.33 11.28 -4.12
CA ARG A 119 0.16 11.37 -5.58
C ARG A 119 1.41 11.96 -6.25
N ALA A 120 1.89 13.11 -5.78
CA ALA A 120 2.98 13.84 -6.42
C ALA A 120 4.35 13.18 -6.24
N VAL A 121 4.69 12.77 -5.02
CA VAL A 121 5.95 12.09 -4.70
C VAL A 121 5.94 10.66 -5.18
N GLY A 122 4.80 9.97 -5.11
CA GLY A 122 4.64 8.64 -5.67
C GLY A 122 4.90 8.59 -7.18
N ALA A 123 4.30 9.52 -7.93
CA ALA A 123 4.54 9.64 -9.37
C ALA A 123 6.02 9.94 -9.68
N PHE A 124 6.64 10.84 -8.91
CA PHE A 124 8.07 11.13 -9.04
C PHE A 124 8.92 9.87 -8.77
N LEU A 125 8.70 9.18 -7.65
CA LEU A 125 9.42 7.97 -7.28
C LEU A 125 9.29 6.87 -8.34
N THR A 126 8.07 6.59 -8.81
CA THR A 126 7.85 5.59 -9.87
C THR A 126 8.57 5.98 -11.16
N GLN A 127 8.53 7.25 -11.56
CA GLN A 127 9.22 7.73 -12.76
C GLN A 127 10.74 7.55 -12.64
N THR A 128 11.34 7.96 -11.52
CA THR A 128 12.78 7.88 -11.32
C THR A 128 13.25 6.42 -11.20
N LEU A 129 12.46 5.53 -10.59
CA LEU A 129 12.74 4.09 -10.58
C LEU A 129 12.67 3.47 -11.99
N ARG A 130 11.77 3.93 -12.87
CA ARG A 130 11.74 3.50 -14.28
C ARG A 130 12.97 3.97 -15.06
N GLN A 131 13.47 5.18 -14.78
CA GLN A 131 14.75 5.63 -15.35
C GLN A 131 15.93 4.80 -14.84
N LEU A 132 15.87 4.32 -13.58
CA LEU A 132 16.84 3.38 -13.05
C LEU A 132 16.75 2.01 -13.75
N GLN A 133 15.53 1.54 -14.03
CA GLN A 133 15.28 0.30 -14.79
C GLN A 133 15.94 0.31 -16.17
N GLU A 134 15.92 1.44 -16.87
CA GLU A 134 16.58 1.58 -18.19
C GLU A 134 18.11 1.37 -18.13
N ARG A 135 18.71 1.58 -16.96
CA ARG A 135 20.16 1.47 -16.75
C ARG A 135 20.58 0.12 -16.16
N HIS A 136 19.66 -0.58 -15.51
CA HIS A 136 19.94 -1.80 -14.75
C HIS A 136 19.00 -2.93 -15.16
N CYS A 137 19.51 -3.87 -15.97
CA CYS A 137 18.76 -5.01 -16.51
C CYS A 137 18.24 -5.99 -15.44
N VAL A 138 18.72 -5.88 -14.20
CA VAL A 138 18.26 -6.63 -13.04
C VAL A 138 16.87 -6.16 -12.56
N ILE A 139 16.42 -4.98 -12.98
CA ILE A 139 15.08 -4.46 -12.69
C ILE A 139 14.13 -4.93 -13.80
N GLY A 140 13.26 -5.89 -13.49
CA GLY A 140 12.31 -6.47 -14.45
C GLY A 140 11.10 -5.57 -14.70
N ASP A 141 10.58 -4.93 -13.65
CA ASP A 141 9.39 -4.09 -13.70
C ASP A 141 9.35 -3.10 -12.52
N VAL A 142 8.68 -1.96 -12.75
CA VAL A 142 8.36 -0.95 -11.75
C VAL A 142 6.86 -0.66 -11.80
N ARG A 143 6.14 -1.04 -10.74
CA ARG A 143 4.69 -0.94 -10.64
C ARG A 143 4.25 -0.37 -9.30
N GLY A 144 3.04 0.21 -9.28
CA GLY A 144 2.46 0.77 -8.05
C GLY A 144 1.64 2.02 -8.31
N LEU A 145 1.03 2.53 -7.23
CA LEU A 145 0.26 3.78 -7.21
C LEU A 145 0.61 4.55 -5.93
N GLY A 146 0.67 5.88 -6.04
CA GLY A 146 1.03 6.76 -4.92
C GLY A 146 2.32 6.31 -4.23
N LEU A 147 2.32 6.29 -2.90
CA LEU A 147 3.45 5.83 -2.08
C LEU A 147 3.36 4.33 -1.75
N CYS A 148 2.95 3.52 -2.73
CA CYS A 148 2.96 2.07 -2.70
C CYS A 148 3.56 1.55 -4.01
N VAL A 149 4.87 1.37 -4.03
CA VAL A 149 5.65 1.04 -5.23
C VAL A 149 6.41 -0.27 -5.04
N GLY A 150 6.44 -1.10 -6.08
CA GLY A 150 7.15 -2.36 -6.16
C GLY A 150 8.19 -2.32 -7.28
N LEU A 151 9.38 -2.83 -6.95
CA LEU A 151 10.52 -2.96 -7.84
C LEU A 151 10.82 -4.45 -8.00
N GLU A 152 10.49 -5.03 -9.16
CA GLU A 152 10.74 -6.44 -9.46
C GLU A 152 12.21 -6.68 -9.81
N ILE A 153 12.83 -7.63 -9.12
CA ILE A 153 14.22 -8.02 -9.33
C ILE A 153 14.28 -9.36 -10.07
N VAL A 154 15.03 -9.40 -11.16
CA VAL A 154 15.17 -10.57 -12.04
C VAL A 154 16.62 -10.97 -12.24
N SER A 155 16.86 -12.20 -12.69
CA SER A 155 18.20 -12.73 -12.97
C SER A 155 18.86 -11.99 -14.13
N ASP A 156 18.13 -11.83 -15.24
CA ASP A 156 18.48 -11.10 -16.45
C ASP A 156 17.21 -10.58 -17.18
N ALA A 157 17.37 -9.53 -17.98
CA ALA A 157 16.25 -8.87 -18.69
C ALA A 157 15.58 -9.75 -19.76
N GLY A 158 16.25 -10.81 -20.24
CA GLY A 158 15.74 -11.69 -21.29
C GLY A 158 14.85 -12.80 -20.74
N SER A 159 15.31 -13.53 -19.73
CA SER A 159 14.55 -14.59 -19.06
C SER A 159 13.44 -14.03 -18.18
N ARG A 160 13.69 -12.88 -17.55
CA ARG A 160 12.86 -12.31 -16.47
C ARG A 160 12.61 -13.30 -15.32
N ASP A 161 13.52 -14.25 -15.11
CA ASP A 161 13.36 -15.20 -14.00
C ASP A 161 13.46 -14.45 -12.66
N PRO A 162 12.54 -14.70 -11.71
CA PRO A 162 12.58 -14.09 -10.38
C PRO A 162 13.93 -14.32 -9.68
N ALA A 163 14.53 -13.25 -9.13
CA ALA A 163 15.81 -13.33 -8.42
C ALA A 163 15.68 -12.95 -6.93
N PRO A 164 15.09 -13.83 -6.09
CA PRO A 164 14.80 -13.52 -4.69
C PRO A 164 16.06 -13.26 -3.85
N ASP A 165 17.14 -14.01 -4.07
CA ASP A 165 18.38 -13.83 -3.31
C ASP A 165 19.02 -12.47 -3.63
N LYS A 166 19.04 -12.06 -4.90
CA LYS A 166 19.48 -10.71 -5.29
C LYS A 166 18.63 -9.62 -4.64
N ALA A 167 17.30 -9.80 -4.61
CA ALA A 167 16.40 -8.83 -3.97
C ALA A 167 16.71 -8.67 -2.48
N ARG A 168 16.97 -9.78 -1.77
CA ARG A 168 17.36 -9.76 -0.34
C ARG A 168 18.72 -9.10 -0.14
N ASP A 169 19.69 -9.40 -1.00
CA ASP A 169 21.02 -8.78 -0.94
C ASP A 169 20.95 -7.26 -1.15
N ILE A 170 20.15 -6.79 -2.11
CA ILE A 170 19.92 -5.35 -2.34
C ILE A 170 19.31 -4.71 -1.09
N VAL A 171 18.26 -5.30 -0.51
CA VAL A 171 17.64 -4.77 0.72
C VAL A 171 18.61 -4.78 1.90
N ALA A 172 19.46 -5.81 2.03
CA ALA A 172 20.48 -5.87 3.06
C ALA A 172 21.53 -4.76 2.89
N LYS A 173 21.98 -4.50 1.66
CA LYS A 173 22.91 -3.41 1.33
C LYS A 173 22.27 -2.04 1.58
N LEU A 174 21.00 -1.81 1.19
CA LEU A 174 20.26 -0.58 1.51
C LEU A 174 20.28 -0.27 3.01
N LEU A 175 20.03 -1.28 3.84
CA LEU A 175 20.07 -1.12 5.30
C LEU A 175 21.49 -0.87 5.81
N LYS A 176 22.46 -1.68 5.39
CA LYS A 176 23.82 -1.69 5.93
C LYS A 176 24.62 -0.46 5.52
N GLU A 177 24.49 -0.04 4.26
CA GLU A 177 25.34 0.97 3.63
C GLU A 177 24.65 2.35 3.62
N HIS A 178 23.32 2.38 3.45
CA HIS A 178 22.56 3.64 3.32
C HIS A 178 21.55 3.90 4.44
N ARG A 179 21.38 2.97 5.39
CA ARG A 179 20.40 3.08 6.50
C ARG A 179 18.95 3.17 6.02
N ILE A 180 18.67 2.67 4.83
CA ILE A 180 17.33 2.64 4.23
C ILE A 180 16.68 1.29 4.52
N VAL A 181 15.50 1.32 5.14
CA VAL A 181 14.72 0.11 5.41
C VAL A 181 13.73 -0.11 4.27
N ALA A 182 13.88 -1.23 3.59
CA ALA A 182 12.91 -1.73 2.61
C ALA A 182 12.60 -3.21 2.93
N LYS A 183 11.58 -3.76 2.27
CA LYS A 183 11.20 -5.16 2.43
C LYS A 183 11.08 -5.81 1.07
N VAL A 184 11.48 -7.08 0.99
CA VAL A 184 11.11 -7.94 -0.14
C VAL A 184 9.76 -8.60 0.18
N ASP A 185 8.79 -8.45 -0.73
CA ASP A 185 7.46 -9.05 -0.64
C ASP A 185 7.18 -9.85 -1.93
N ASP A 186 5.94 -10.35 -2.06
CA ASP A 186 5.41 -11.16 -3.17
C ASP A 186 5.71 -12.67 -3.09
N ALA A 187 4.93 -13.48 -3.82
CA ALA A 187 4.96 -14.94 -3.81
C ALA A 187 6.31 -15.53 -4.23
N CYS A 188 6.97 -14.91 -5.21
CA CYS A 188 8.31 -15.30 -5.67
C CYS A 188 9.43 -14.66 -4.84
N GLY A 189 9.11 -13.73 -3.93
CA GLY A 189 10.06 -13.10 -3.02
C GLY A 189 11.16 -12.29 -3.72
N ASN A 190 10.85 -11.68 -4.86
CA ASN A 190 11.78 -10.90 -5.67
C ASN A 190 11.32 -9.45 -5.91
N VAL A 191 10.27 -8.99 -5.23
CA VAL A 191 9.77 -7.61 -5.36
C VAL A 191 10.20 -6.80 -4.14
N ILE A 192 11.04 -5.79 -4.33
CA ILE A 192 11.36 -4.82 -3.29
C ILE A 192 10.20 -3.83 -3.19
N LYS A 193 9.51 -3.83 -2.05
CA LYS A 193 8.37 -2.96 -1.77
C LYS A 193 8.83 -1.69 -1.04
N VAL A 194 8.45 -0.55 -1.61
CA VAL A 194 8.67 0.79 -1.09
C VAL A 194 7.31 1.37 -0.67
N LYS A 195 7.05 1.35 0.64
CA LYS A 195 5.81 1.88 1.27
C LYS A 195 6.18 2.80 2.45
N PRO A 196 6.72 4.00 2.19
CA PRO A 196 7.23 4.89 3.24
C PRO A 196 6.10 5.60 4.01
N PRO A 197 6.39 6.37 5.06
CA PRO A 197 5.41 7.29 5.67
C PRO A 197 4.77 8.25 4.64
N MET A 198 3.57 8.75 4.91
CA MET A 198 2.86 9.62 3.96
C MET A 198 3.52 11.00 3.76
N CYS A 199 4.37 11.42 4.70
CA CYS A 199 5.18 12.63 4.62
C CYS A 199 6.51 12.45 3.86
N PHE A 200 6.73 11.29 3.22
CA PHE A 200 7.94 11.02 2.43
C PHE A 200 8.10 12.04 1.31
N SER A 201 9.29 12.64 1.20
CA SER A 201 9.55 13.75 0.29
C SER A 201 10.21 13.31 -1.02
N LYS A 202 10.32 14.25 -1.98
CA LYS A 202 11.08 14.00 -3.22
C LYS A 202 12.56 13.79 -2.95
N GLU A 203 13.11 14.48 -1.94
CA GLU A 203 14.49 14.32 -1.51
C GLU A 203 14.72 12.90 -0.96
N ASN A 204 13.78 12.37 -0.16
CA ASN A 204 13.88 10.96 0.28
C ASN A 204 13.76 9.98 -0.89
N ALA A 205 12.90 10.27 -1.87
CA ALA A 205 12.79 9.45 -3.08
C ALA A 205 14.10 9.47 -3.90
N GLN A 206 14.75 10.64 -4.01
CA GLN A 206 16.04 10.80 -4.67
C GLN A 206 17.13 10.01 -3.94
N GLU A 207 17.19 10.11 -2.61
CA GLU A 207 18.14 9.38 -1.76
C GLU A 207 18.01 7.87 -1.95
N LEU A 208 16.78 7.35 -1.95
CA LEU A 208 16.51 5.93 -2.21
C LEU A 208 16.99 5.50 -3.60
N VAL A 209 16.69 6.28 -4.65
CA VAL A 209 17.07 5.92 -6.02
C VAL A 209 18.59 5.97 -6.19
N SER A 210 19.26 6.97 -5.63
CA SER A 210 20.72 7.06 -5.67
C SER A 210 21.38 5.87 -4.96
N ALA A 211 20.88 5.49 -3.77
CA ALA A 211 21.37 4.33 -3.04
C ALA A 211 21.18 3.02 -3.84
N LEU A 212 20.02 2.84 -4.49
CA LEU A 212 19.78 1.70 -5.36
C LEU A 212 20.75 1.69 -6.55
N ASP A 213 20.99 2.83 -7.19
CA ASP A 213 21.91 2.95 -8.32
C ASP A 213 23.33 2.54 -7.93
N GLU A 214 23.84 3.06 -6.81
CA GLU A 214 25.17 2.71 -6.28
C GLU A 214 25.30 1.21 -5.98
N ILE A 215 24.28 0.62 -5.36
CA ILE A 215 24.24 -0.82 -5.05
C ILE A 215 24.23 -1.70 -6.30
N LEU A 216 23.61 -1.24 -7.39
CA LEU A 216 23.43 -2.02 -8.61
C LEU A 216 24.58 -1.88 -9.61
N VAL A 217 25.38 -0.80 -9.51
CA VAL A 217 26.61 -0.62 -10.30
C VAL A 217 27.76 -1.49 -9.77
N GLY A 218 27.78 -1.80 -8.47
CA GLY A 218 28.85 -2.56 -7.79
C GLY A 218 28.57 -4.04 -7.56
#